data_AF-A0A962ICN7-F1
#
_entry.id   AF-A0A962ICN7-F1
#
_cell.length_a   1.000
_cell.length_b   1.000
_cell.length_c   1.000
_cell.angle_alpha   90.00
_cell.angle_beta   90.00
_cell.angle_gamma   90.00
#
_symmetry.space_group_name_H-M   'P 1'
#
loop_
_entity.id
_entity.type
_entity.pdbx_description
1 polymer ?
#
loop_
_entity_poly.entity_id
_entity_poly.type
_entity_poly.pdbx_seq_one_letter_code
_entity_poly.pdbx_strand_id
1 'polypeptide(L)'
;GRVYVYRRSNGVWNIDRQLSSPCPTSTRREFGRHIEFDGSRAMIGAICPPEGGGIDLGIYIATRQADGSWTYARVDTAPRLSAGGWDSGLAVFGVHVAQGDEVFSGFVHSYAHDGSQWQFVGLLDNGNNTPTPQGYGYDVSVDQGLLAAASYRASTPIAVRRRSGNDFLPETTLIPSGLAANEPLWAVAVDGAAERIAVGAPQHSVSLTRQGAVFVFDRQAGNWQQTQRLLSTTPNSEAQFGEELVIADDGSLLVGAHSETRAFRFEGSVHVYGMPSEEVFRDGFE
;
A
#
# COMPACT_ATOMS: atom_id res chain seq x y z
N GLY A 1 0.51 -11.07 -14.88
CA GLY A 1 -0.48 -12.08 -14.54
C GLY A 1 -1.76 -11.72 -15.24
N ARG A 2 -2.86 -11.90 -14.53
CA ARG A 2 -4.23 -11.56 -14.92
C ARG A 2 -4.88 -10.95 -13.68
N VAL A 3 -5.80 -10.02 -13.86
CA VAL A 3 -6.63 -9.50 -12.77
C VAL A 3 -8.04 -10.06 -12.96
N TYR A 4 -8.65 -10.56 -11.89
CA TYR A 4 -9.99 -11.14 -11.92
C TYR A 4 -10.93 -10.21 -11.16
N VAL A 5 -12.06 -9.87 -11.78
CA VAL A 5 -13.12 -9.08 -11.17
C VAL A 5 -14.22 -10.05 -10.75
N TYR A 6 -14.48 -10.10 -9.46
CA TYR A 6 -15.57 -10.88 -8.89
C TYR A 6 -16.73 -9.96 -8.52
N ARG A 7 -17.96 -10.42 -8.73
CA ARG A 7 -19.17 -9.73 -8.30
C ARG A 7 -19.96 -10.63 -7.35
N ARG A 8 -20.32 -10.08 -6.19
CA ARG A 8 -21.22 -10.75 -5.25
C ARG A 8 -22.66 -10.54 -5.69
N SER A 9 -23.41 -11.62 -5.85
CA SER A 9 -24.85 -11.59 -6.15
C SER A 9 -25.53 -12.72 -5.39
N ASN A 10 -26.61 -12.42 -4.67
CA ASN A 10 -27.34 -13.39 -3.84
C ASN A 10 -26.40 -14.16 -2.89
N GLY A 11 -25.47 -13.46 -2.24
CA GLY A 11 -24.51 -14.03 -1.29
C GLY A 11 -23.31 -14.73 -1.91
N VAL A 12 -23.32 -15.03 -3.22
CA VAL A 12 -22.27 -15.80 -3.90
C VAL A 12 -21.37 -14.89 -4.75
N TRP A 13 -20.06 -15.09 -4.64
CA TRP A 13 -19.07 -14.45 -5.50
C TRP A 13 -18.96 -15.20 -6.82
N ASN A 14 -19.18 -14.49 -7.94
CA ASN A 14 -19.02 -15.02 -9.28
C ASN A 14 -17.94 -14.25 -10.01
N ILE A 15 -17.15 -14.93 -10.84
CA ILE A 15 -16.24 -14.26 -11.77
C ILE A 15 -17.10 -13.48 -12.76
N ASP A 16 -17.02 -12.16 -12.71
CA ASP A 16 -17.70 -11.27 -13.67
C ASP A 16 -16.84 -11.11 -14.93
N ARG A 17 -15.54 -10.87 -14.73
CA ARG A 17 -14.58 -10.59 -15.81
C ARG A 17 -13.16 -11.01 -15.45
N GLN A 18 -12.35 -11.18 -16.50
CA GLN A 18 -10.91 -11.31 -16.39
C GLN A 18 -10.24 -10.22 -17.24
N LEU A 19 -9.43 -9.40 -16.59
CA LEU A 19 -8.63 -8.35 -17.19
C LEU A 19 -7.27 -8.92 -17.61
N SER A 20 -6.90 -8.67 -18.86
CA SER A 20 -5.64 -9.15 -19.44
C SER A 20 -4.63 -8.01 -19.53
N SER A 21 -3.35 -8.36 -19.46
CA SER A 21 -2.28 -7.38 -19.60
C SER A 21 -2.37 -6.67 -20.95
N PRO A 22 -2.33 -5.33 -21.00
CA PRO A 22 -2.26 -4.57 -22.24
C PRO A 22 -0.85 -4.53 -22.86
N CYS A 23 0.18 -5.14 -22.23
CA CYS A 23 1.54 -5.13 -22.74
C CYS A 23 1.66 -5.92 -24.08
N PRO A 24 2.38 -5.40 -25.10
CA PRO A 24 2.52 -6.06 -26.41
C PRO A 24 3.38 -7.33 -26.41
N THR A 25 4.32 -7.51 -25.48
CA THR A 25 5.25 -8.65 -25.46
C THR A 25 5.24 -9.41 -24.12
N SER A 26 5.38 -10.74 -24.18
CA SER A 26 4.84 -11.67 -23.17
C SER A 26 5.85 -12.24 -22.16
N THR A 27 7.04 -11.68 -22.01
CA THR A 27 8.15 -12.40 -21.35
C THR A 27 8.26 -12.18 -19.83
N ARG A 28 7.69 -11.12 -19.25
CA ARG A 28 7.54 -10.98 -17.79
C ARG A 28 6.12 -10.55 -17.41
N ARG A 29 5.39 -11.45 -16.76
CA ARG A 29 3.95 -11.35 -16.50
C ARG A 29 3.68 -10.85 -15.08
N GLU A 30 3.97 -9.58 -14.79
CA GLU A 30 3.65 -8.97 -13.49
C GLU A 30 2.40 -8.08 -13.50
N PHE A 31 1.63 -8.06 -14.60
CA PHE A 31 0.31 -7.44 -14.61
C PHE A 31 -0.56 -7.94 -13.45
N GLY A 32 -1.05 -7.04 -12.60
CA GLY A 32 -1.85 -7.36 -11.42
C GLY A 32 -1.04 -7.64 -10.15
N ARG A 33 0.26 -7.31 -10.12
CA ARG A 33 1.05 -7.44 -8.88
C ARG A 33 0.57 -6.50 -7.77
N HIS A 34 0.09 -5.31 -8.17
CA HIS A 34 -0.51 -4.31 -7.29
C HIS A 34 -1.82 -3.84 -7.90
N ILE A 35 -2.86 -3.78 -7.08
CA ILE A 35 -4.22 -3.42 -7.51
C ILE A 35 -4.84 -2.54 -6.45
N GLU A 36 -5.37 -1.40 -6.89
CA GLU A 36 -6.15 -0.50 -6.04
C GLU A 36 -7.47 -0.18 -6.72
N PHE A 37 -8.58 -0.18 -5.98
CA PHE A 37 -9.92 -0.09 -6.56
C PHE A 37 -10.82 0.87 -5.79
N ASP A 38 -11.38 1.85 -6.49
CA ASP A 38 -12.28 2.86 -5.92
C ASP A 38 -13.77 2.60 -6.20
N GLY A 39 -14.11 1.42 -6.70
CA GLY A 39 -15.46 1.04 -7.10
C GLY A 39 -15.74 1.13 -8.61
N SER A 40 -15.17 2.11 -9.32
CA SER A 40 -15.38 2.28 -10.78
C SER A 40 -14.10 2.22 -11.60
N ARG A 41 -12.96 2.42 -10.94
CA ARG A 41 -11.62 2.41 -11.53
C ARG A 41 -10.72 1.50 -10.72
N ALA A 42 -9.89 0.74 -11.41
CA ALA A 42 -8.84 -0.06 -10.81
C ALA A 42 -7.48 0.42 -11.33
N MET A 43 -6.55 0.75 -10.44
CA MET A 43 -5.14 0.82 -10.80
C MET A 43 -4.59 -0.58 -10.87
N ILE A 44 -3.77 -0.85 -11.87
CA ILE A 44 -3.13 -2.13 -12.05
C ILE A 44 -1.68 -1.90 -12.46
N GLY A 45 -0.76 -2.35 -11.62
CA GLY A 45 0.65 -2.37 -11.95
C GLY A 45 0.97 -3.45 -12.98
N ALA A 46 1.85 -3.14 -13.94
CA ALA A 46 2.30 -4.07 -14.96
C ALA A 46 3.78 -3.87 -15.33
N ILE A 47 4.47 -4.94 -15.67
CA ILE A 47 5.80 -4.89 -16.29
C ILE A 47 5.63 -5.10 -17.79
N CYS A 48 5.95 -4.09 -18.59
CA CYS A 48 5.86 -4.10 -20.05
C CYS A 48 7.24 -3.80 -20.68
N PRO A 49 8.12 -4.81 -20.85
CA PRO A 49 9.44 -4.55 -21.45
C PRO A 49 9.30 -4.03 -22.89
N PRO A 50 10.09 -3.02 -23.31
CA PRO A 50 10.08 -2.51 -24.68
C PRO A 50 10.65 -3.54 -25.66
N GLU A 51 10.20 -3.47 -26.93
CA GLU A 51 10.77 -4.25 -28.03
C GLU A 51 12.24 -3.80 -28.24
N GLY A 52 13.19 -4.65 -27.82
CA GLY A 52 14.63 -4.33 -27.88
C GLY A 52 15.41 -4.63 -26.60
N GLY A 53 14.71 -4.95 -25.49
CA GLY A 53 15.33 -5.28 -24.21
C GLY A 53 15.42 -4.06 -23.28
N GLY A 54 15.01 -4.25 -22.04
CA GLY A 54 14.87 -3.21 -21.00
C GLY A 54 13.75 -3.57 -20.03
N ILE A 55 13.68 -2.90 -18.88
CA ILE A 55 12.51 -2.94 -17.99
C ILE A 55 11.79 -1.61 -18.09
N ASP A 56 10.52 -1.65 -18.48
CA ASP A 56 9.60 -0.52 -18.43
C ASP A 56 8.36 -1.03 -17.67
N LEU A 57 8.02 -0.40 -16.55
CA LEU A 57 6.77 -0.71 -15.87
C LEU A 57 5.72 0.29 -16.32
N GLY A 58 4.57 -0.26 -16.72
CA GLY A 58 3.39 0.53 -16.96
C GLY A 58 2.49 0.49 -15.73
N ILE A 59 2.08 1.67 -15.26
CA ILE A 59 0.84 1.78 -14.48
C ILE A 59 -0.30 1.88 -15.48
N TYR A 60 -1.33 1.06 -15.29
CA TYR A 60 -2.57 1.14 -16.05
C TYR A 60 -3.73 1.45 -15.12
N ILE A 61 -4.51 2.46 -15.47
CA ILE A 61 -5.79 2.70 -14.84
C ILE A 61 -6.85 2.07 -15.74
N ALA A 62 -7.44 1.00 -15.25
CA ALA A 62 -8.59 0.36 -15.84
C ALA A 62 -9.86 1.10 -15.38
N THR A 63 -10.73 1.50 -16.30
CA THR A 63 -11.98 2.19 -15.99
C THR A 63 -13.17 1.37 -16.47
N ARG A 64 -14.11 1.10 -15.56
CA ARG A 64 -15.34 0.38 -15.87
C ARG A 64 -16.32 1.30 -16.60
N GLN A 65 -16.76 0.86 -17.77
CA GLN A 65 -17.74 1.54 -18.59
C GLN A 65 -19.18 1.18 -18.14
N ALA A 66 -20.17 1.97 -18.57
CA ALA A 66 -21.57 1.75 -18.23
C ALA A 66 -22.12 0.40 -18.74
N ASP A 67 -21.56 -0.13 -19.83
CA ASP A 67 -21.89 -1.44 -20.40
C ASP A 67 -21.15 -2.61 -19.69
N GLY A 68 -20.36 -2.31 -18.65
CA GLY A 68 -19.55 -3.28 -17.91
C GLY A 68 -18.27 -3.72 -18.61
N SER A 69 -17.91 -3.12 -19.75
CA SER A 69 -16.58 -3.26 -20.34
C SER A 69 -15.53 -2.46 -19.55
N TRP A 70 -14.26 -2.76 -19.78
CA TRP A 70 -13.15 -2.04 -19.16
C TRP A 70 -12.24 -1.48 -20.24
N THR A 71 -11.87 -0.21 -20.09
CA THR A 71 -10.86 0.46 -20.91
C THR A 71 -9.61 0.71 -20.08
N TYR A 72 -8.45 0.79 -20.74
CA TYR A 72 -7.17 1.01 -20.06
C TYR A 72 -6.56 2.34 -20.52
N ALA A 73 -6.13 3.15 -19.57
CA ALA A 73 -5.24 4.28 -19.81
C ALA A 73 -3.87 3.97 -19.20
N ARG A 74 -2.81 4.10 -20.00
CA ARG A 74 -1.43 4.05 -19.48
C ARG A 74 -1.08 5.40 -18.89
N VAL A 75 -0.57 5.42 -17.67
CA VAL A 75 -0.25 6.65 -16.94
C VAL A 75 1.25 6.88 -16.72
N ASP A 76 2.08 5.85 -16.82
CA ASP A 76 3.53 6.03 -16.61
C ASP A 76 4.42 5.00 -17.32
N THR A 77 5.70 5.34 -17.39
CA THR A 77 6.88 4.49 -17.62
C THR A 77 7.73 4.53 -16.34
N ALA A 78 7.44 3.68 -15.36
CA ALA A 78 8.13 3.62 -14.07
C ALA A 78 9.13 2.44 -14.02
N PRO A 79 10.23 2.51 -13.26
CA PRO A 79 11.19 1.41 -13.16
C PRO A 79 10.72 0.24 -12.27
N ARG A 80 10.00 0.48 -11.15
CA ARG A 80 9.18 -0.51 -10.38
C ARG A 80 8.06 0.13 -9.57
N LEU A 81 6.87 -0.48 -9.53
CA LEU A 81 5.76 -0.08 -8.64
C LEU A 81 5.85 -0.79 -7.29
N SER A 82 5.54 -0.13 -6.19
CA SER A 82 5.55 -0.75 -4.86
C SER A 82 4.23 -0.69 -4.13
N ALA A 83 3.42 0.35 -4.37
CA ALA A 83 2.11 0.54 -3.76
C ALA A 83 1.33 1.63 -4.50
N GLY A 84 0.06 1.79 -4.19
CA GLY A 84 -0.72 2.92 -4.65
C GLY A 84 -1.91 3.22 -3.77
N GLY A 85 -2.58 4.33 -4.04
CA GLY A 85 -3.81 4.69 -3.33
C GLY A 85 -4.58 5.82 -4.04
N TRP A 86 -5.81 6.01 -3.59
CA TRP A 86 -6.79 6.92 -4.20
C TRP A 86 -7.36 7.91 -3.20
N ASP A 87 -7.42 9.18 -3.59
CA ASP A 87 -8.25 10.14 -2.88
C ASP A 87 -8.86 11.15 -3.86
N SER A 88 -10.19 11.10 -3.97
CA SER A 88 -11.00 12.16 -4.58
C SER A 88 -10.48 12.66 -5.94
N GLY A 89 -10.08 11.71 -6.81
CA GLY A 89 -9.59 12.01 -8.16
C GLY A 89 -8.07 12.17 -8.27
N LEU A 90 -7.32 12.02 -7.18
CA LEU A 90 -5.88 11.84 -7.19
C LEU A 90 -5.51 10.36 -7.07
N ALA A 91 -4.52 9.97 -7.84
CA ALA A 91 -3.91 8.66 -7.91
C ALA A 91 -2.45 8.79 -7.45
N VAL A 92 -2.05 8.03 -6.44
CA VAL A 92 -0.72 8.11 -5.83
C VAL A 92 -0.03 6.76 -5.91
N PHE A 93 1.28 6.76 -6.18
CA PHE A 93 2.05 5.53 -6.39
C PHE A 93 3.43 5.57 -5.77
N GLY A 94 3.77 4.53 -5.00
CA GLY A 94 5.16 4.24 -4.68
C GLY A 94 5.90 3.68 -5.90
N VAL A 95 7.06 4.25 -6.21
CA VAL A 95 7.91 3.86 -7.33
C VAL A 95 9.34 3.67 -6.83
N HIS A 96 9.99 2.54 -7.16
CA HIS A 96 11.36 2.25 -6.75
C HIS A 96 12.28 1.86 -7.89
N VAL A 97 13.57 2.12 -7.70
CA VAL A 97 14.64 1.49 -8.46
C VAL A 97 15.27 0.39 -7.60
N ALA A 98 15.16 -0.86 -8.06
CA ALA A 98 15.81 -2.01 -7.42
C ALA A 98 16.76 -2.71 -8.39
N GLN A 99 17.93 -3.09 -7.89
CA GLN A 99 18.88 -3.99 -8.56
C GLN A 99 19.11 -5.20 -7.66
N GLY A 100 18.55 -6.36 -8.02
CA GLY A 100 18.50 -7.51 -7.10
C GLY A 100 17.51 -7.28 -5.95
N ASP A 101 17.92 -7.64 -4.73
CA ASP A 101 17.10 -7.50 -3.50
C ASP A 101 17.32 -6.15 -2.78
N GLU A 102 18.22 -5.29 -3.27
CA GLU A 102 18.41 -3.94 -2.71
C GLU A 102 17.56 -2.89 -3.45
N VAL A 103 16.75 -2.19 -2.67
CA VAL A 103 15.96 -1.02 -3.08
C VAL A 103 16.80 0.23 -2.82
N PHE A 104 17.30 0.88 -3.87
CA PHE A 104 18.30 1.96 -3.72
C PHE A 104 17.67 3.35 -3.65
N SER A 105 16.54 3.58 -4.30
CA SER A 105 15.80 4.85 -4.26
C SER A 105 14.33 4.62 -4.57
N GLY A 106 13.47 5.50 -4.06
CA GLY A 106 12.07 5.51 -4.47
C GLY A 106 11.44 6.88 -4.37
N PHE A 107 10.32 7.03 -5.04
CA PHE A 107 9.51 8.24 -5.16
C PHE A 107 8.06 7.88 -4.93
N VAL A 108 7.27 8.88 -4.55
CA VAL A 108 5.82 8.77 -4.64
C VAL A 108 5.35 9.66 -5.78
N HIS A 109 4.76 9.09 -6.83
CA HIS A 109 4.22 9.85 -7.96
C HIS A 109 2.75 10.19 -7.68
N SER A 110 2.33 11.41 -7.98
CA SER A 110 0.92 11.81 -7.96
C SER A 110 0.40 12.10 -9.36
N TYR A 111 -0.84 11.68 -9.61
CA TYR A 111 -1.56 11.89 -10.86
C TYR A 111 -2.95 12.44 -10.58
N ALA A 112 -3.42 13.35 -11.42
CA ALA A 112 -4.77 13.90 -11.37
C ALA A 112 -5.51 13.60 -12.67
N HIS A 113 -6.81 13.35 -12.59
CA HIS A 113 -7.65 13.21 -13.76
C HIS A 113 -8.24 14.58 -14.15
N ASP A 114 -7.96 15.04 -15.38
CA ASP A 114 -8.45 16.33 -15.89
C ASP A 114 -9.89 16.27 -16.45
N GLY A 115 -10.54 15.10 -16.37
CA GLY A 115 -11.85 14.82 -16.96
C GLY A 115 -11.77 14.03 -18.27
N SER A 116 -10.59 13.96 -18.90
CA SER A 116 -10.34 13.20 -20.12
C SER A 116 -9.18 12.20 -19.98
N GLN A 117 -8.11 12.60 -19.30
CA GLN A 117 -6.90 11.81 -19.13
C GLN A 117 -6.31 12.02 -17.74
N TRP A 118 -5.47 11.07 -17.35
CA TRP A 118 -4.65 11.17 -16.16
C TRP A 118 -3.34 11.88 -16.50
N GLN A 119 -3.03 12.92 -15.75
CA GLN A 119 -1.83 13.74 -15.92
C GLN A 119 -0.92 13.56 -14.71
N PHE A 120 0.38 13.44 -14.96
CA PHE A 120 1.38 13.49 -13.91
C PHE A 120 1.37 14.88 -13.26
N VAL A 121 1.17 14.92 -11.94
CA VAL A 121 1.12 16.16 -11.16
C VAL A 121 2.49 16.47 -10.59
N GLY A 122 3.16 15.48 -9.99
CA GLY A 122 4.47 15.70 -9.39
C GLY A 122 5.03 14.51 -8.62
N LEU A 123 6.25 14.72 -8.10
CA LEU A 123 6.91 13.81 -7.16
C LEU A 123 6.66 14.30 -5.74
N LEU A 124 6.10 13.43 -4.90
CA LEU A 124 5.93 13.63 -3.48
C LEU A 124 7.12 12.99 -2.76
N ASP A 125 8.19 13.73 -2.50
CA ASP A 125 9.42 13.25 -1.88
C ASP A 125 9.34 13.16 -0.33
N ASN A 126 10.46 13.13 0.42
CA ASN A 126 10.42 13.21 1.89
C ASN A 126 10.59 14.64 2.47
N GLY A 127 10.49 15.69 1.63
CA GLY A 127 10.52 17.10 2.05
C GLY A 127 11.80 17.88 1.70
N ASN A 128 12.72 17.33 0.89
CA ASN A 128 14.02 17.96 0.55
C ASN A 128 14.36 17.97 -0.96
N ASN A 129 13.39 17.68 -1.83
CA ASN A 129 13.46 17.50 -3.28
C ASN A 129 14.71 16.74 -3.78
N THR A 130 15.20 15.79 -2.98
CA THR A 130 16.37 14.98 -3.30
C THR A 130 15.96 13.50 -3.27
N PRO A 131 16.35 12.69 -4.28
CA PRO A 131 16.13 11.25 -4.24
C PRO A 131 16.75 10.72 -2.95
N THR A 132 15.92 10.22 -2.04
CA THR A 132 16.44 9.67 -0.80
C THR A 132 17.04 8.31 -1.10
N PRO A 133 18.30 8.07 -0.71
CA PRO A 133 18.77 6.70 -0.62
C PRO A 133 17.84 5.94 0.34
N GLN A 134 17.56 4.66 0.07
CA GLN A 134 16.87 3.70 0.97
C GLN A 134 15.34 3.54 0.83
N GLY A 135 14.79 3.73 -0.38
CA GLY A 135 13.48 3.13 -0.72
C GLY A 135 12.26 3.82 -0.12
N TYR A 136 12.21 5.15 -0.18
CA TYR A 136 11.00 5.92 0.11
C TYR A 136 9.85 5.62 -0.88
N GLY A 137 8.62 5.56 -0.39
CA GLY A 137 7.46 5.11 -1.17
C GLY A 137 7.30 3.59 -1.21
N TYR A 138 7.96 2.85 -0.32
CA TYR A 138 7.90 1.37 -0.29
C TYR A 138 6.48 0.87 -0.12
N ASP A 139 5.72 1.58 0.71
CA ASP A 139 4.28 1.48 0.72
C ASP A 139 3.69 2.88 0.83
N VAL A 140 2.48 3.06 0.29
CA VAL A 140 1.77 4.33 0.29
C VAL A 140 0.31 4.05 0.56
N SER A 141 -0.25 4.76 1.54
CA SER A 141 -1.68 4.74 1.83
C SER A 141 -2.20 6.16 1.91
N VAL A 142 -3.41 6.36 1.40
CA VAL A 142 -4.10 7.65 1.39
C VAL A 142 -5.55 7.41 1.70
N ASP A 143 -6.08 8.22 2.61
CA ASP A 143 -7.50 8.26 2.93
C ASP A 143 -7.89 9.67 3.38
N GLN A 144 -9.04 10.15 2.91
CA GLN A 144 -9.63 11.46 3.24
C GLN A 144 -8.62 12.62 3.33
N GLY A 145 -7.75 12.76 2.33
CA GLY A 145 -6.77 13.84 2.25
C GLY A 145 -5.55 13.71 3.16
N LEU A 146 -5.42 12.63 3.91
CA LEU A 146 -4.21 12.25 4.62
C LEU A 146 -3.47 11.19 3.82
N LEU A 147 -2.18 11.42 3.56
CA LEU A 147 -1.30 10.48 2.86
C LEU A 147 -0.12 10.15 3.75
N ALA A 148 0.20 8.86 3.84
CA ALA A 148 1.42 8.38 4.46
C ALA A 148 2.22 7.53 3.48
N ALA A 149 3.53 7.76 3.43
CA ALA A 149 4.46 7.02 2.59
C ALA A 149 5.58 6.41 3.45
N ALA A 150 5.63 5.09 3.49
CA ALA A 150 6.67 4.34 4.18
C ALA A 150 7.98 4.33 3.39
N SER A 151 9.06 4.11 4.12
CA SER A 151 10.40 3.93 3.56
C SER A 151 10.91 2.54 3.92
N TYR A 152 11.73 1.94 3.06
CA TYR A 152 12.22 0.58 3.27
C TYR A 152 13.03 0.38 4.58
N ARG A 153 13.53 1.45 5.21
CA ARG A 153 14.28 1.38 6.48
C ARG A 153 13.79 2.42 7.48
N ALA A 154 13.78 2.07 8.76
CA ALA A 154 13.37 2.93 9.88
C ALA A 154 14.26 4.17 10.07
N SER A 155 15.50 4.15 9.57
CA SER A 155 16.38 5.32 9.46
C SER A 155 15.83 6.39 8.53
N THR A 156 14.96 6.01 7.62
CA THR A 156 14.25 6.92 6.74
C THR A 156 12.83 7.10 7.28
N PRO A 157 12.46 8.32 7.71
CA PRO A 157 11.15 8.56 8.28
C PRO A 157 10.01 8.22 7.31
N ILE A 158 8.85 7.90 7.86
CA ILE A 158 7.58 7.86 7.13
C ILE A 158 7.17 9.31 6.85
N ALA A 159 6.89 9.66 5.60
CA ALA A 159 6.39 10.99 5.28
C ALA A 159 4.87 11.04 5.48
N VAL A 160 4.40 12.09 6.14
CA VAL A 160 2.97 12.40 6.30
C VAL A 160 2.67 13.67 5.53
N ARG A 161 1.64 13.62 4.68
CA ARG A 161 1.25 14.71 3.79
C ARG A 161 -0.25 14.97 3.87
N ARG A 162 -0.63 16.22 3.59
CA ARG A 162 -2.04 16.66 3.53
C ARG A 162 -2.39 17.14 2.16
N ARG A 163 -3.58 16.76 1.71
CA ARG A 163 -4.11 17.22 0.44
C ARG A 163 -4.37 18.72 0.46
N SER A 164 -3.94 19.38 -0.61
CA SER A 164 -4.21 20.79 -0.88
C SER A 164 -4.49 20.95 -2.37
N GLY A 165 -5.78 21.07 -2.73
CA GLY A 165 -6.22 21.06 -4.12
C GLY A 165 -5.88 19.73 -4.82
N ASN A 166 -5.04 19.82 -5.86
CA ASN A 166 -4.60 18.66 -6.66
C ASN A 166 -3.23 18.13 -6.22
N ASP A 167 -2.71 18.53 -5.07
CA ASP A 167 -1.40 18.13 -4.57
C ASP A 167 -1.45 17.65 -3.10
N PHE A 168 -0.37 17.03 -2.62
CA PHE A 168 -0.17 16.62 -1.24
C PHE A 168 1.06 17.33 -0.64
N LEU A 169 0.82 18.33 0.19
CA LEU A 169 1.87 19.11 0.84
C LEU A 169 2.45 18.36 2.05
N PRO A 170 3.77 18.46 2.33
CA PRO A 170 4.36 17.90 3.54
C PRO A 170 3.70 18.44 4.81
N GLU A 171 3.32 17.54 5.73
CA GLU A 171 2.86 17.90 7.08
C GLU A 171 3.98 17.64 8.10
N THR A 172 4.47 16.39 8.15
CA THR A 172 5.50 15.97 9.10
C THR A 172 6.17 14.68 8.66
N THR A 173 7.08 14.18 9.48
CA THR A 173 7.60 12.82 9.35
C THR A 173 7.49 12.05 10.66
N LEU A 174 7.31 10.73 10.57
CA LEU A 174 7.18 9.83 11.71
C LEU A 174 8.30 8.82 11.72
N ILE A 175 8.81 8.53 12.92
CA ILE A 175 9.79 7.46 13.16
C ILE A 175 9.26 6.62 14.31
N PRO A 176 8.97 5.32 14.11
CA PRO A 176 8.60 4.45 15.21
C PRO A 176 9.74 4.33 16.23
N SER A 177 9.42 4.57 17.49
CA SER A 177 10.36 4.46 18.59
C SER A 177 10.64 2.98 18.91
N GLY A 178 11.89 2.67 19.27
CA GLY A 178 12.30 1.32 19.66
C GLY A 178 12.70 0.39 18.50
N LEU A 179 12.83 0.91 17.28
CA LEU A 179 13.41 0.20 16.14
C LEU A 179 14.90 0.53 15.99
N ALA A 180 15.71 -0.45 15.57
CA ALA A 180 17.04 -0.17 15.08
C ALA A 180 16.97 0.53 13.71
N ALA A 181 17.94 1.41 13.42
CA ALA A 181 17.94 2.26 12.23
C ALA A 181 17.75 1.49 10.90
N ASN A 182 18.30 0.28 10.78
CA ASN A 182 18.22 -0.49 9.53
C ASN A 182 17.00 -1.42 9.44
N GLU A 183 16.16 -1.47 10.48
CA GLU A 183 14.96 -2.31 10.46
C GLU A 183 14.00 -1.84 9.40
N PRO A 184 13.41 -2.76 8.62
CA PRO A 184 12.57 -2.35 7.54
C PRO A 184 11.12 -2.09 7.96
N LEU A 185 10.54 -1.07 7.33
CA LEU A 185 9.12 -0.76 7.40
C LEU A 185 8.51 -1.12 6.05
N TRP A 186 7.55 -2.04 6.05
CA TRP A 186 7.04 -2.62 4.80
C TRP A 186 5.62 -2.20 4.46
N ALA A 187 4.83 -1.81 5.45
CA ALA A 187 3.44 -1.43 5.23
C ALA A 187 3.09 -0.14 5.96
N VAL A 188 2.17 0.62 5.39
CA VAL A 188 1.51 1.76 5.99
C VAL A 188 0.02 1.75 5.66
N ALA A 189 -0.82 1.99 6.65
CA ALA A 189 -2.25 2.18 6.46
C ALA A 189 -2.70 3.48 7.11
N VAL A 190 -3.59 4.21 6.45
CA VAL A 190 -4.12 5.50 6.89
C VAL A 190 -5.62 5.40 7.11
N ASP A 191 -6.08 6.03 8.19
CA ASP A 191 -7.48 6.44 8.38
C ASP A 191 -7.47 7.95 8.57
N GLY A 192 -7.92 8.65 7.52
CA GLY A 192 -7.93 10.11 7.48
C GLY A 192 -9.00 10.71 8.38
N ALA A 193 -10.10 10.00 8.61
CA ALA A 193 -11.19 10.45 9.47
C ALA A 193 -10.80 10.45 10.95
N ALA A 194 -10.13 9.38 11.39
CA ALA A 194 -9.65 9.24 12.77
C ALA A 194 -8.30 9.93 13.01
N GLU A 195 -7.67 10.49 11.96
CA GLU A 195 -6.28 10.97 11.96
C GLU A 195 -5.32 9.92 12.56
N ARG A 196 -5.33 8.72 11.96
CA ARG A 196 -4.55 7.55 12.40
C ARG A 196 -3.67 7.02 11.27
N ILE A 197 -2.46 6.60 11.64
CA ILE A 197 -1.52 5.92 10.74
C ILE A 197 -0.99 4.67 11.45
N ALA A 198 -1.10 3.52 10.80
CA ALA A 198 -0.48 2.27 11.23
C ALA A 198 0.74 1.95 10.35
N VAL A 199 1.81 1.44 10.95
CA VAL A 199 3.08 1.16 10.28
C VAL A 199 3.56 -0.24 10.64
N GLY A 200 3.86 -1.03 9.62
CA GLY A 200 4.30 -2.41 9.74
C GLY A 200 5.81 -2.56 9.78
N ALA A 201 6.34 -3.23 10.80
CA ALA A 201 7.75 -3.58 10.95
C ALA A 201 7.90 -5.11 11.09
N PRO A 202 7.67 -5.87 10.01
CA PRO A 202 7.56 -7.34 10.06
C PRO A 202 8.86 -8.06 10.41
N GLN A 203 10.01 -7.42 10.27
CA GLN A 203 11.29 -8.01 10.70
C GLN A 203 11.70 -7.63 12.13
N HIS A 204 10.88 -6.84 12.83
CA HIS A 204 11.17 -6.46 14.22
C HIS A 204 11.24 -7.70 15.11
N SER A 205 12.30 -7.79 15.91
CA SER A 205 12.54 -8.90 16.84
C SER A 205 12.41 -8.38 18.27
N VAL A 206 11.53 -9.01 19.07
CA VAL A 206 11.32 -8.63 20.47
C VAL A 206 11.82 -9.75 21.38
N SER A 207 11.05 -10.82 21.52
CA SER A 207 11.44 -12.05 22.21
C SER A 207 11.81 -13.17 21.25
N LEU A 208 11.31 -13.09 20.01
CA LEU A 208 11.53 -14.05 18.93
C LEU A 208 12.06 -13.31 17.70
N THR A 209 12.90 -14.02 16.93
CA THR A 209 13.47 -13.49 15.69
C THR A 209 12.37 -13.23 14.67
N ARG A 210 12.32 -12.02 14.12
CA ARG A 210 11.40 -11.59 13.05
C ARG A 210 9.94 -11.95 13.33
N GLN A 211 9.52 -11.81 14.59
CA GLN A 211 8.11 -11.98 14.96
C GLN A 211 7.22 -10.88 14.38
N GLY A 212 7.79 -9.70 14.15
CA GLY A 212 7.10 -8.54 13.59
C GLY A 212 6.38 -7.69 14.65
N ALA A 213 6.06 -6.46 14.27
CA ALA A 213 5.34 -5.49 15.08
C ALA A 213 4.58 -4.49 14.20
N VAL A 214 3.56 -3.86 14.77
CA VAL A 214 2.86 -2.71 14.17
C VAL A 214 2.91 -1.54 15.13
N PHE A 215 3.16 -0.35 14.60
CA PHE A 215 3.21 0.90 15.36
C PHE A 215 2.04 1.78 14.93
N VAL A 216 1.26 2.27 15.89
CA VAL A 216 0.10 3.12 15.63
C VAL A 216 0.42 4.53 16.08
N PHE A 217 0.15 5.48 15.19
CA PHE A 217 0.24 6.90 15.44
C PHE A 217 -1.16 7.50 15.36
N ASP A 218 -1.55 8.24 16.39
CA ASP A 218 -2.77 9.04 16.38
C ASP A 218 -2.40 10.51 16.49
N ARG A 219 -3.17 11.37 15.83
CA ARG A 219 -3.05 12.81 16.01
C ARG A 219 -3.82 13.24 17.26
N GLN A 220 -3.09 13.75 18.24
CA GLN A 220 -3.63 14.21 19.52
C GLN A 220 -3.22 15.66 19.77
N ALA A 221 -4.21 16.52 20.03
CA ALA A 221 -4.00 17.96 20.24
C ALA A 221 -3.13 18.61 19.12
N GLY A 222 -3.36 18.20 17.87
CA GLY A 222 -2.66 18.72 16.70
C GLY A 222 -1.28 18.12 16.41
N ASN A 223 -0.80 17.17 17.23
CA ASN A 223 0.50 16.53 17.06
C ASN A 223 0.35 15.02 16.88
N TRP A 224 1.16 14.45 15.99
CA TRP A 224 1.25 13.01 15.82
C TRP A 224 2.03 12.38 16.97
N GLN A 225 1.47 11.35 17.59
CA GLN A 225 2.11 10.61 18.68
C GLN A 225 1.98 9.12 18.43
N GLN A 226 3.07 8.37 18.68
CA GLN A 226 3.00 6.91 18.71
C GLN A 226 2.21 6.49 19.95
N THR A 227 0.97 6.05 19.76
CA THR A 227 0.07 5.69 20.86
C THR A 227 0.16 4.22 21.22
N GLN A 228 0.50 3.37 20.26
CA GLN A 228 0.54 1.92 20.47
C GLN A 228 1.70 1.25 19.73
N ARG A 229 2.15 0.13 20.31
CA ARG A 229 2.96 -0.88 19.64
C ARG A 229 2.25 -2.22 19.79
N LEU A 230 1.72 -2.73 18.69
CA LEU A 230 1.00 -3.99 18.62
C LEU A 230 1.96 -5.11 18.27
N LEU A 231 1.79 -6.24 18.96
CA LEU A 231 2.47 -7.50 18.69
C LEU A 231 1.40 -8.58 18.51
N SER A 232 1.70 -9.61 17.73
CA SER A 232 0.86 -10.81 17.70
C SER A 232 0.69 -11.39 19.10
N THR A 233 -0.54 -11.76 19.46
CA THR A 233 -0.86 -12.44 20.73
C THR A 233 -0.38 -13.89 20.75
N THR A 234 -0.10 -14.46 19.57
CA THR A 234 0.47 -15.79 19.36
C THR A 234 1.80 -15.67 18.59
N PRO A 235 2.83 -15.05 19.17
CA PRO A 235 4.05 -14.75 18.43
C PRO A 235 4.80 -16.03 18.06
N ASN A 236 5.22 -16.12 16.80
CA ASN A 236 6.15 -17.14 16.31
C ASN A 236 7.40 -16.49 15.72
N SER A 237 8.52 -17.19 15.74
CA SER A 237 9.70 -16.78 14.99
C SER A 237 9.39 -16.77 13.50
N GLU A 238 9.90 -15.76 12.78
CA GLU A 238 9.66 -15.55 11.35
C GLU A 238 8.18 -15.35 10.96
N ALA A 239 7.28 -15.05 11.90
CA ALA A 239 5.86 -14.84 11.57
C ALA A 239 5.62 -13.63 10.66
N GLN A 240 6.51 -12.62 10.76
CA GLN A 240 6.44 -11.39 9.97
C GLN A 240 5.13 -10.62 10.16
N PHE A 241 4.63 -10.56 11.39
CA PHE A 241 3.45 -9.78 11.74
C PHE A 241 3.62 -8.29 11.38
N GLY A 242 2.64 -7.73 10.67
CA GLY A 242 2.72 -6.36 10.17
C GLY A 242 3.34 -6.25 8.78
N GLU A 243 3.35 -7.31 7.99
CA GLU A 243 3.82 -7.22 6.61
C GLU A 243 2.84 -6.47 5.70
N GLU A 244 1.55 -6.66 5.91
CA GLU A 244 0.47 -5.95 5.21
C GLU A 244 -0.49 -5.38 6.25
N LEU A 245 -1.02 -4.19 5.96
CA LEU A 245 -1.93 -3.47 6.85
C LEU A 245 -3.08 -2.88 6.06
N VAL A 246 -4.28 -2.95 6.64
CA VAL A 246 -5.46 -2.22 6.17
C VAL A 246 -6.19 -1.68 7.39
N ILE A 247 -6.57 -0.41 7.35
CA ILE A 247 -7.57 0.15 8.28
C ILE A 247 -8.89 0.19 7.51
N ALA A 248 -9.89 -0.53 8.01
CA ALA A 248 -11.22 -0.57 7.42
C ALA A 248 -12.05 0.65 7.82
N ASP A 249 -13.15 0.91 7.09
CA ASP A 249 -14.03 2.06 7.31
C ASP A 249 -14.66 2.10 8.72
N ASP A 250 -14.76 0.95 9.41
CA ASP A 250 -15.23 0.84 10.79
C ASP A 250 -14.13 1.15 11.83
N GLY A 251 -12.93 1.48 11.38
CA GLY A 251 -11.75 1.74 12.20
C GLY A 251 -11.00 0.49 12.64
N SER A 252 -11.42 -0.71 12.21
CA SER A 252 -10.71 -1.97 12.50
C SER A 252 -9.38 -2.02 11.75
N LEU A 253 -8.31 -2.38 12.44
CA LEU A 253 -6.99 -2.62 11.85
C LEU A 253 -6.81 -4.11 11.56
N LEU A 254 -6.61 -4.45 10.30
CA LEU A 254 -6.28 -5.79 9.85
C LEU A 254 -4.77 -5.87 9.63
N VAL A 255 -4.14 -6.93 10.16
CA VAL A 255 -2.70 -7.12 10.14
C VAL A 255 -2.35 -8.49 9.59
N GLY A 256 -1.63 -8.52 8.47
CA GLY A 256 -1.11 -9.75 7.87
C GLY A 256 0.16 -10.26 8.55
N ALA A 257 0.27 -11.59 8.64
CA ALA A 257 1.47 -12.31 9.06
C ALA A 257 1.64 -13.56 8.16
N HIS A 258 2.11 -13.38 6.92
CA HIS A 258 2.07 -14.44 5.90
C HIS A 258 2.87 -15.70 6.26
N SER A 259 3.91 -15.54 7.09
CA SER A 259 4.80 -16.63 7.49
C SER A 259 4.46 -17.20 8.88
N GLU A 260 3.34 -16.79 9.49
CA GLU A 260 2.87 -17.39 10.74
C GLU A 260 2.65 -18.89 10.58
N THR A 261 3.04 -19.64 11.61
CA THR A 261 2.95 -21.10 11.67
C THR A 261 2.22 -21.49 12.94
N ARG A 262 0.99 -21.99 12.81
CA ARG A 262 0.23 -22.55 13.93
C ARG A 262 0.10 -24.06 13.79
N ALA A 263 -0.76 -24.53 12.89
CA ALA A 263 -0.97 -25.94 12.60
C ALA A 263 -0.05 -26.43 11.47
N PHE A 264 0.16 -25.61 10.44
CA PHE A 264 1.04 -25.90 9.31
C PHE A 264 2.08 -24.80 9.10
N ARG A 265 3.24 -25.20 8.56
CA ARG A 265 4.35 -24.29 8.28
C ARG A 265 3.94 -23.26 7.23
N PHE A 266 4.11 -21.97 7.54
CA PHE A 266 3.81 -20.83 6.66
C PHE A 266 2.36 -20.82 6.14
N GLU A 267 1.41 -21.20 6.99
CA GLU A 267 -0.02 -21.13 6.62
C GLU A 267 -0.55 -19.70 6.62
N GLY A 268 0.17 -18.79 7.28
CA GLY A 268 -0.16 -17.38 7.37
C GLY A 268 -1.36 -17.10 8.28
N SER A 269 -1.54 -15.83 8.60
CA SER A 269 -2.70 -15.40 9.38
C SER A 269 -3.04 -13.93 9.09
N VAL A 270 -4.27 -13.57 9.45
CA VAL A 270 -4.71 -12.18 9.57
C VAL A 270 -5.20 -11.98 11.00
N HIS A 271 -4.70 -10.94 11.65
CA HIS A 271 -5.15 -10.50 12.97
C HIS A 271 -6.03 -9.27 12.81
N VAL A 272 -7.13 -9.22 13.55
CA VAL A 272 -8.07 -8.09 13.50
C VAL A 272 -8.10 -7.40 14.85
N TYR A 273 -7.84 -6.10 14.86
CA TYR A 273 -7.84 -5.25 16.04
C TYR A 273 -8.97 -4.22 15.89
N GLY A 274 -10.09 -4.47 16.58
CA GLY A 274 -11.20 -3.53 16.67
C GLY A 274 -11.00 -2.51 17.79
N MET A 275 -11.67 -1.36 17.69
CA MET A 275 -11.85 -0.47 18.83
C MET A 275 -12.88 -1.11 19.77
N PRO A 276 -12.72 -1.02 21.10
CA PRO A 276 -13.65 -1.62 22.05
C PRO A 276 -14.97 -0.84 22.11
N SER A 277 -15.78 -0.91 21.06
CA SER A 277 -17.24 -0.71 21.04
C SER A 277 -17.76 -0.77 19.59
N GLU A 278 -17.88 -1.97 19.06
CA GLU A 278 -19.00 -2.51 18.26
C GLU A 278 -18.48 -3.81 17.60
N GLU A 279 -19.33 -4.82 17.53
CA GLU A 279 -18.99 -6.14 17.00
C GLU A 279 -18.36 -6.01 15.61
N VAL A 280 -17.10 -6.45 15.50
CA VAL A 280 -16.24 -6.38 14.31
C VAL A 280 -16.78 -7.21 13.12
N PHE A 281 -17.89 -7.93 13.30
CA PHE A 281 -18.54 -8.69 12.24
C PHE A 281 -20.05 -8.47 12.28
N ARG A 282 -20.57 -7.68 11.33
CA ARG A 282 -22.01 -7.60 11.03
C ARG A 282 -22.46 -8.65 10.00
N ASP A 283 -21.63 -9.64 9.72
CA ASP A 283 -21.87 -10.68 8.72
C ASP A 283 -21.69 -12.09 9.27
N GLY A 284 -22.32 -12.38 10.42
CA GLY A 284 -23.01 -13.65 10.67
C GLY A 284 -22.35 -14.97 10.21
N PHE A 285 -21.07 -15.17 10.49
CA PHE A 285 -20.45 -16.48 10.46
C PHE A 285 -19.94 -16.81 11.87
N GLU A 286 -20.76 -17.56 12.61
CA GLU A 286 -20.35 -18.43 13.72
C GLU A 286 -19.70 -19.71 13.19
#